data_AF-A0A6P8JH02-F1
#
_entry.id   AF-A0A6P8JH02-F1
#
_cell.length_a   1.000
_cell.length_b   1.000
_cell.length_c   1.000
_cell.angle_alpha   90.00
_cell.angle_beta   90.00
_cell.angle_gamma   90.00
#
_symmetry.space_group_name_H-M   'P 1'
#
loop_
_entity.id
_entity.type
_entity.pdbx_description
1 polymer ?
#
loop_
_entity_poly.entity_id
_entity_poly.type
_entity_poly.pdbx_seq_one_letter_code
_entity_poly.pdbx_strand_id
1 'polypeptide(L)'
;MWQPYKMWPGARQAVVGPKMLLDTDMASGVIRSPYSFDIPHAFIFNESQFVVPKFCGPYMEIVKHFAEVYHYQLFLDPLESLPKKSVVEQDIISGKYNLSLHGVIIRPEATSEFFNVTQHSYPLELMTNCVMVPLAPELPKWMYMVWPLGKYIWTCLFLGIFYVALLLRYVHWREPGNATRSYTRNVLHAMALLMFSANMNMSVKLKHASIRVIIFYTLLYIFGFILTNYHLSHMTAFDMKPVFLRPIDTWSDLIHSRLRIVIHDSLLEELRWLPDYQALLASPSRSYAYVVTQDAWLFFNRQQKVLIQPYFHLSKVCFGGLFNALPMASNASFAGSLNKFILNVWQAGLWNYWEELAFRHAEQAGNAKVFLDTYTVEPLNLEFFSTAWIVLSAGIPISSLAFCLELFIHRRKQRRPQYERFECYDY
;
A
#
# COMPACT_ATOMS: atom_id res chain seq x y z
N MET A 1 -31.07 -27.79 -5.29
CA MET A 1 -31.66 -29.14 -5.30
C MET A 1 -30.54 -30.16 -5.21
N TRP A 2 -29.99 -30.39 -4.01
CA TRP A 2 -29.17 -31.56 -3.68
C TRP A 2 -29.37 -31.81 -2.18
N GLN A 3 -29.96 -32.95 -1.86
CA GLN A 3 -30.27 -33.39 -0.49
C GLN A 3 -29.01 -33.89 0.23
N PRO A 4 -28.95 -33.77 1.57
CA PRO A 4 -27.90 -34.36 2.39
C PRO A 4 -28.16 -35.84 2.65
N TYR A 5 -27.13 -36.68 2.60
CA TYR A 5 -27.22 -38.09 2.96
C TYR A 5 -27.28 -38.28 4.48
N LYS A 6 -28.22 -39.13 4.90
CA LYS A 6 -28.58 -39.50 6.27
C LYS A 6 -27.52 -40.35 6.97
N MET A 7 -27.40 -40.08 8.28
CA MET A 7 -26.86 -40.93 9.35
C MET A 7 -27.44 -42.36 9.36
N TRP A 8 -26.63 -43.32 9.84
CA TRP A 8 -27.09 -44.41 10.71
C TRP A 8 -26.14 -44.61 11.92
N PRO A 9 -26.65 -45.06 13.08
CA PRO A 9 -25.98 -44.97 14.38
C PRO A 9 -25.44 -46.33 14.88
N GLY A 10 -24.46 -46.28 15.78
CA GLY A 10 -24.25 -47.37 16.73
C GLY A 10 -22.79 -47.73 17.01
N ALA A 11 -22.20 -47.13 18.04
CA ALA A 11 -21.29 -47.83 18.93
C ALA A 11 -21.25 -47.10 20.28
N ARG A 12 -21.40 -47.88 21.35
CA ARG A 12 -21.65 -47.43 22.72
C ARG A 12 -20.44 -46.70 23.31
N GLN A 13 -20.72 -45.65 24.06
CA GLN A 13 -19.77 -45.04 24.99
C GLN A 13 -19.33 -46.07 26.03
N ALA A 14 -18.02 -46.34 26.09
CA ALA A 14 -17.39 -46.91 27.27
C ALA A 14 -16.78 -45.75 28.06
N VAL A 15 -17.43 -45.40 29.17
CA VAL A 15 -16.88 -44.52 30.20
C VAL A 15 -15.76 -45.28 30.88
N VAL A 16 -14.52 -44.83 30.69
CA VAL A 16 -13.37 -45.30 31.49
C VAL A 16 -12.79 -44.09 32.20
N GLY A 17 -12.84 -44.14 33.53
CA GLY A 17 -12.28 -43.12 34.42
C GLY A 17 -10.75 -42.98 34.29
N PRO A 18 -10.16 -41.98 34.96
CA PRO A 18 -8.85 -41.45 34.64
C PRO A 18 -7.77 -42.43 35.06
N LYS A 19 -7.17 -43.12 34.08
CA LYS A 19 -5.88 -43.79 34.25
C LYS A 19 -4.80 -42.80 33.85
N MET A 20 -3.98 -42.42 34.83
CA MET A 20 -2.70 -41.73 34.64
C MET A 20 -1.93 -42.39 33.49
N LEU A 21 -1.86 -41.68 32.36
CA LEU A 21 -0.93 -41.90 31.25
C LEU A 21 0.39 -41.16 31.50
N LEU A 22 0.79 -40.95 32.77
CA LEU A 22 1.87 -40.03 33.12
C LEU A 22 3.27 -40.66 32.94
N ASP A 23 3.38 -41.99 32.87
CA ASP A 23 4.68 -42.70 32.84
C ASP A 23 4.98 -43.44 31.52
N THR A 24 4.10 -43.42 30.52
CA THR A 24 4.28 -44.15 29.26
C THR A 24 4.90 -43.34 28.11
N ASP A 25 4.98 -42.00 28.25
CA ASP A 25 5.50 -41.13 27.18
C ASP A 25 7.03 -41.16 27.03
N MET A 26 7.77 -41.74 27.98
CA MET A 26 9.21 -41.98 27.83
C MET A 26 9.55 -43.13 26.87
N ALA A 27 8.58 -43.93 26.40
CA ALA A 27 8.85 -45.19 25.70
C ALA A 27 8.33 -45.31 24.26
N SER A 28 7.44 -44.44 23.79
CA SER A 28 6.71 -44.71 22.54
C SER A 28 7.30 -44.06 21.28
N GLY A 29 8.10 -42.99 21.40
CA GLY A 29 8.63 -42.31 20.21
C GLY A 29 7.53 -41.80 19.27
N VAL A 30 6.33 -41.50 19.80
CA VAL A 30 5.15 -41.10 19.02
C VAL A 30 4.83 -39.61 19.22
N ILE A 31 4.62 -38.88 18.13
CA ILE A 31 4.09 -37.51 18.12
C ILE A 31 2.68 -37.56 17.55
N ARG A 32 1.68 -37.21 18.37
CA ARG A 32 0.28 -37.05 17.93
C ARG A 32 -0.05 -35.58 17.82
N SER A 33 -0.49 -35.16 16.63
CA SER A 33 -0.89 -33.77 16.38
C SER A 33 -2.20 -33.70 15.63
N PRO A 34 -3.13 -32.80 16.03
CA PRO A 34 -4.24 -32.41 15.18
C PRO A 34 -3.70 -31.58 14.01
N TYR A 35 -4.36 -31.69 12.87
CA TYR A 35 -4.19 -30.74 11.77
C TYR A 35 -5.55 -30.41 11.14
N SER A 36 -5.67 -29.21 10.61
CA SER A 36 -6.81 -28.79 9.79
C SER A 36 -6.31 -27.98 8.61
N PHE A 37 -7.20 -27.71 7.67
CA PHE A 37 -6.88 -26.95 6.47
C PHE A 37 -6.70 -25.46 6.79
N ASP A 38 -5.45 -25.02 6.89
CA ASP A 38 -5.05 -23.65 7.20
C ASP A 38 -3.97 -23.15 6.23
N ILE A 39 -4.33 -22.22 5.34
CA ILE A 39 -3.38 -21.63 4.38
C ILE A 39 -2.84 -20.32 4.95
N PRO A 40 -1.52 -20.11 5.01
CA PRO A 40 -0.45 -20.91 4.42
C PRO A 40 0.19 -21.97 5.34
N HIS A 41 -0.21 -22.07 6.60
CA HIS A 41 0.54 -22.77 7.65
C HIS A 41 0.59 -24.30 7.54
N ALA A 42 -0.56 -24.94 7.28
CA ALA A 42 -0.71 -26.39 7.24
C ALA A 42 -1.92 -26.79 6.37
N PHE A 43 -1.69 -27.44 5.24
CA PHE A 43 -2.76 -27.97 4.40
C PHE A 43 -2.28 -29.19 3.61
N ILE A 44 -3.23 -29.93 3.04
CA ILE A 44 -2.94 -31.10 2.20
C ILE A 44 -3.27 -30.77 0.76
N PHE A 45 -2.34 -31.12 -0.12
CA PHE A 45 -2.52 -31.08 -1.56
C PHE A 45 -2.51 -32.50 -2.13
N ASN A 46 -3.64 -32.89 -2.71
CA ASN A 46 -3.80 -34.15 -3.42
C ASN A 46 -3.75 -33.87 -4.92
N GLU A 47 -2.58 -34.03 -5.54
CA GLU A 47 -2.49 -33.98 -6.99
C GLU A 47 -2.82 -35.35 -7.57
N SER A 48 -3.57 -35.40 -8.67
CA SER A 48 -3.90 -36.65 -9.37
C SER A 48 -2.68 -37.44 -9.86
N GLN A 49 -1.50 -36.81 -9.89
CA GLN A 49 -0.22 -37.43 -10.25
C GLN A 49 0.50 -38.09 -9.06
N PHE A 50 0.18 -37.71 -7.81
CA PHE A 50 0.81 -38.28 -6.62
C PHE A 50 -0.12 -39.31 -5.96
N VAL A 51 0.38 -40.52 -5.76
CA VAL A 51 -0.34 -41.60 -5.06
C VAL A 51 -0.46 -41.32 -3.55
N VAL A 52 0.37 -40.41 -3.02
CA VAL A 52 0.44 -40.05 -1.60
C VAL A 52 0.07 -38.57 -1.42
N PRO A 53 -0.80 -38.22 -0.45
CA PRO A 53 -1.12 -36.83 -0.12
C PRO A 53 0.16 -36.05 0.21
N LYS A 54 0.36 -34.90 -0.43
CA LYS A 54 1.47 -34.01 -0.08
C LYS A 54 1.03 -33.07 1.03
N PHE A 55 1.74 -33.16 2.14
CA PHE A 55 1.65 -32.23 3.25
C PHE A 55 2.37 -30.94 2.88
N CYS A 56 1.71 -29.79 3.07
CA CYS A 56 2.22 -28.49 2.68
C CYS A 56 2.07 -27.48 3.82
N GLY A 57 2.92 -26.46 3.79
CA GLY A 57 2.94 -25.38 4.77
C GLY A 57 4.12 -25.48 5.74
N PRO A 58 4.65 -24.34 6.21
CA PRO A 58 5.88 -24.32 6.99
C PRO A 58 5.75 -25.04 8.33
N TYR A 59 4.58 -24.98 9.00
CA TYR A 59 4.38 -25.67 10.28
C TYR A 59 4.38 -27.19 10.09
N MET A 60 3.72 -27.64 9.04
CA MET A 60 3.62 -29.05 8.68
C MET A 60 5.00 -29.63 8.32
N GLU A 61 5.78 -28.93 7.49
CA GLU A 61 7.11 -29.39 7.08
C GLU A 61 8.11 -29.39 8.26
N ILE A 62 8.01 -28.45 9.20
CA ILE A 62 8.82 -28.47 10.44
C ILE A 62 8.58 -29.77 11.20
N VAL A 63 7.32 -30.06 11.54
CA VAL A 63 7.00 -31.22 12.41
C VAL A 63 7.28 -32.54 11.70
N LYS A 64 7.00 -32.62 10.40
CA LYS A 64 7.28 -33.78 9.56
C LYS A 64 8.79 -34.08 9.50
N HIS A 65 9.61 -33.08 9.13
CA HIS A 65 11.06 -33.29 9.05
C HIS A 65 11.70 -33.48 10.43
N PHE A 66 11.15 -32.86 11.48
CA PHE A 66 11.57 -33.15 12.84
C PHE A 66 11.32 -34.62 13.20
N ALA A 67 10.14 -35.15 12.88
CA ALA A 67 9.83 -36.55 13.13
C ALA A 67 10.74 -37.50 12.33
N GLU A 68 11.02 -37.19 11.07
CA GLU A 68 11.92 -37.97 10.22
C GLU A 68 13.37 -37.99 10.77
N VAL A 69 13.92 -36.83 11.11
CA VAL A 69 15.32 -36.68 11.56
C VAL A 69 15.57 -37.34 12.92
N TYR A 70 14.60 -37.25 13.83
CA TYR A 70 14.71 -37.82 15.17
C TYR A 70 14.02 -39.19 15.32
N HIS A 71 13.58 -39.79 14.20
CA HIS A 71 12.92 -41.10 14.13
C HIS A 71 11.67 -41.24 15.02
N TYR A 72 10.88 -40.17 15.16
CA TYR A 72 9.57 -40.22 15.79
C TYR A 72 8.50 -40.68 14.80
N GLN A 73 7.51 -41.44 15.29
CA GLN A 73 6.31 -41.76 14.53
C GLN A 73 5.30 -40.62 14.63
N LEU A 74 5.01 -39.97 13.51
CA LEU A 74 4.06 -38.86 13.44
C LEU A 74 2.66 -39.36 13.08
N PHE A 75 1.70 -39.17 13.99
CA PHE A 75 0.27 -39.38 13.73
C PHE A 75 -0.44 -38.04 13.61
N LEU A 76 -1.07 -37.84 12.47
CA LEU A 76 -1.79 -36.63 12.12
C LEU A 76 -3.29 -36.92 12.14
N ASP A 77 -4.00 -36.31 13.09
CA ASP A 77 -5.45 -36.42 13.20
C ASP A 77 -6.12 -35.30 12.39
N PRO A 78 -6.88 -35.63 11.32
CA PRO A 78 -7.59 -34.63 10.54
C PRO A 78 -8.76 -34.05 11.32
N LEU A 79 -8.83 -32.73 11.38
CA LEU A 79 -9.98 -31.99 11.83
C LEU A 79 -10.68 -31.39 10.61
N GLU A 80 -12.00 -31.58 10.51
CA GLU A 80 -12.83 -31.01 9.44
C GLU A 80 -12.76 -29.47 9.39
N SER A 81 -12.34 -28.88 10.51
CA SER A 81 -12.53 -27.48 10.81
C SER A 81 -11.32 -27.00 11.65
N LEU A 82 -10.67 -25.90 11.25
CA LEU A 82 -9.83 -25.04 12.12
C LEU A 82 -10.32 -24.99 13.59
N PRO A 83 -9.66 -25.73 14.50
CA PRO A 83 -10.05 -25.76 15.89
C PRO A 83 -9.72 -24.44 16.55
N LYS A 84 -10.45 -24.15 17.60
CA LYS A 84 -10.27 -22.91 18.33
C LYS A 84 -9.04 -23.08 19.22
N LYS A 85 -8.13 -22.10 19.25
CA LYS A 85 -6.79 -22.25 19.85
C LYS A 85 -6.83 -22.72 21.32
N SER A 86 -7.77 -22.24 22.11
CA SER A 86 -7.97 -22.71 23.49
C SER A 86 -8.48 -24.15 23.60
N VAL A 87 -9.24 -24.66 22.63
CA VAL A 87 -9.64 -26.08 22.57
C VAL A 87 -8.42 -26.96 22.25
N VAL A 88 -7.53 -26.48 21.38
CA VAL A 88 -6.28 -27.18 21.07
C VAL A 88 -5.41 -27.28 22.33
N GLU A 89 -5.29 -26.20 23.09
CA GLU A 89 -4.57 -26.20 24.37
C GLU A 89 -5.23 -27.14 25.39
N GLN A 90 -6.57 -27.12 25.51
CA GLN A 90 -7.30 -28.05 26.38
C GLN A 90 -7.11 -29.52 25.97
N ASP A 91 -7.14 -29.83 24.67
CA ASP A 91 -6.92 -31.19 24.17
C ASP A 91 -5.49 -31.68 24.51
N ILE A 92 -4.49 -30.79 24.46
CA ILE A 92 -3.11 -31.09 24.90
C ILE A 92 -3.06 -31.35 26.41
N ILE A 93 -3.71 -30.50 27.21
CA ILE A 93 -3.78 -30.65 28.67
C ILE A 93 -4.47 -31.97 29.04
N SER A 94 -5.50 -32.38 28.30
CA SER A 94 -6.21 -33.64 28.51
C SER A 94 -5.39 -34.89 28.15
N GLY A 95 -4.19 -34.72 27.56
CA GLY A 95 -3.32 -35.81 27.13
C GLY A 95 -3.76 -36.47 25.83
N LYS A 96 -4.66 -35.83 25.06
CA LYS A 96 -5.10 -36.34 23.76
C LYS A 96 -4.03 -36.15 22.68
N TYR A 97 -3.33 -35.02 22.74
CA TYR A 97 -2.26 -34.65 21.81
C TYR A 97 -0.99 -34.24 22.55
N ASN A 98 0.16 -34.58 21.99
CA ASN A 98 1.47 -34.25 22.58
C ASN A 98 2.01 -32.92 22.04
N LEU A 99 1.64 -32.60 20.80
CA LEU A 99 2.04 -31.41 20.05
C LEU A 99 0.83 -30.99 19.20
N SER A 100 0.69 -29.70 18.91
CA SER A 100 -0.22 -29.25 17.87
C SER A 100 0.49 -28.49 16.76
N LEU A 101 0.12 -28.80 15.52
CA LEU A 101 0.49 -28.06 14.32
C LEU A 101 -0.16 -26.68 14.25
N HIS A 102 -1.25 -26.44 14.97
CA HIS A 102 -1.83 -25.10 15.07
C HIS A 102 -1.03 -24.26 16.06
N GLY A 103 -0.38 -23.21 15.54
CA GLY A 103 0.33 -22.22 16.34
C GLY A 103 -0.61 -21.46 17.27
N VAL A 104 -0.20 -21.32 18.54
CA VAL A 104 -0.87 -20.54 19.55
C VAL A 104 0.00 -19.37 19.99
N ILE A 105 -0.68 -18.25 20.28
CA ILE A 105 -0.03 -17.02 20.70
C ILE A 105 0.44 -17.18 22.15
N ILE A 106 1.73 -16.97 22.39
CA ILE A 106 2.30 -16.96 23.74
C ILE A 106 1.79 -15.71 24.45
N ARG A 107 0.97 -15.93 25.48
CA ARG A 107 0.39 -14.87 26.31
C ARG A 107 1.20 -14.70 27.61
N PRO A 108 1.33 -13.48 28.14
CA PRO A 108 1.93 -13.25 29.46
C PRO A 108 1.14 -13.95 30.56
N GLU A 109 1.85 -14.42 31.58
CA GLU A 109 1.31 -15.16 32.75
C GLU A 109 0.07 -14.49 33.37
N ALA A 110 0.03 -13.15 33.42
CA ALA A 110 -1.08 -12.37 33.97
C ALA A 110 -2.41 -12.50 33.20
N THR A 111 -2.39 -13.02 31.97
CA THR A 111 -3.53 -13.06 31.04
C THR A 111 -3.84 -14.46 30.51
N SER A 112 -3.02 -15.45 30.87
CA SER A 112 -3.08 -16.80 30.31
C SER A 112 -3.51 -17.81 31.36
N GLU A 113 -4.69 -18.40 31.17
CA GLU A 113 -5.21 -19.46 32.04
C GLU A 113 -4.38 -20.75 31.98
N PHE A 114 -3.60 -20.95 30.90
CA PHE A 114 -2.91 -22.21 30.60
C PHE A 114 -1.36 -22.17 30.71
N PHE A 115 -0.77 -21.03 31.08
CA PHE A 115 0.71 -20.84 31.04
C PHE A 115 1.51 -21.84 31.86
N ASN A 116 0.97 -22.27 33.01
CA ASN A 116 1.64 -23.22 33.89
C ASN A 116 1.38 -24.70 33.51
N VAL A 117 0.50 -24.95 32.54
CA VAL A 117 0.01 -26.30 32.19
C VAL A 117 0.43 -26.72 30.78
N THR A 118 0.66 -25.78 29.87
CA THR A 118 1.14 -26.03 28.52
C THR A 118 2.53 -25.46 28.32
N GLN A 119 3.41 -26.21 27.67
CA GLN A 119 4.70 -25.70 27.22
C GLN A 119 4.56 -25.24 25.76
N HIS A 120 5.37 -24.27 25.34
CA HIS A 120 5.40 -23.79 23.96
C HIS A 120 6.77 -24.03 23.32
N SER A 121 6.78 -24.21 22.00
CA SER A 121 8.03 -24.30 21.23
C SER A 121 8.75 -22.97 21.17
N TYR A 122 9.96 -22.97 20.62
CA TYR A 122 10.60 -21.74 20.16
C TYR A 122 9.62 -20.99 19.24
N PRO A 123 9.46 -19.67 19.40
CA PRO A 123 8.60 -18.85 18.55
C PRO A 123 8.85 -19.11 17.07
N LEU A 124 7.79 -19.42 16.34
CA LEU A 124 7.85 -19.58 14.89
C LEU A 124 7.84 -18.21 14.23
N GLU A 125 6.90 -17.35 14.58
CA GLU A 125 6.77 -16.02 13.96
C GLU A 125 6.28 -14.98 14.96
N LEU A 126 6.44 -13.71 14.58
CA LEU A 126 5.89 -12.57 15.31
C LEU A 126 4.54 -12.20 14.69
N MET A 127 3.45 -12.54 15.37
CA MET A 127 2.10 -12.21 14.91
C MET A 127 1.79 -10.74 15.20
N THR A 128 1.82 -9.93 14.14
CA THR A 128 1.28 -8.57 14.13
C THR A 128 0.00 -8.54 13.30
N ASN A 129 -1.03 -7.88 13.83
CA ASN A 129 -2.28 -7.64 13.12
C ASN A 129 -2.25 -6.23 12.56
N CYS A 130 -2.35 -6.11 11.25
CA CYS A 130 -2.26 -4.84 10.54
C CYS A 130 -3.53 -4.61 9.73
N VAL A 131 -3.84 -3.34 9.49
CA VAL A 131 -5.00 -2.97 8.67
C VAL A 131 -4.58 -2.98 7.19
N MET A 132 -5.12 -3.94 6.45
CA MET A 132 -5.10 -4.01 4.99
C MET A 132 -6.19 -3.09 4.42
N VAL A 133 -5.79 -2.13 3.58
CA VAL A 133 -6.68 -1.09 3.04
C VAL A 133 -6.70 -1.21 1.51
N PRO A 134 -7.85 -0.99 0.84
CA PRO A 134 -7.87 -0.87 -0.62
C PRO A 134 -6.88 0.20 -1.08
N LEU A 135 -6.15 -0.08 -2.16
CA LEU A 135 -5.21 0.91 -2.69
C LEU A 135 -5.96 2.17 -3.16
N ALA A 136 -5.33 3.32 -2.95
CA ALA A 136 -5.86 4.59 -3.41
C ALA A 136 -6.14 4.56 -4.94
N PRO A 137 -7.21 5.23 -5.41
CA PRO A 137 -7.53 5.26 -6.82
C PRO A 137 -6.43 5.98 -7.62
N GLU A 138 -6.41 5.71 -8.92
CA GLU A 138 -5.60 6.46 -9.86
C GLU A 138 -5.96 7.95 -9.79
N LEU A 139 -4.95 8.80 -9.88
CA LEU A 139 -5.16 10.23 -9.98
C LEU A 139 -5.96 10.51 -11.28
N PRO A 140 -6.96 11.41 -11.26
CA PRO A 140 -7.71 11.73 -12.46
C PRO A 140 -6.81 12.23 -13.59
N LYS A 141 -7.00 11.74 -14.82
CA LYS A 141 -6.11 12.02 -15.96
C LYS A 141 -5.96 13.51 -16.26
N TRP A 142 -7.01 14.31 -16.07
CA TRP A 142 -6.95 15.77 -16.26
C TRP A 142 -5.97 16.48 -15.32
N MET A 143 -5.65 15.90 -14.15
CA MET A 143 -4.70 16.45 -13.19
C MET A 143 -3.24 16.22 -13.59
N TYR A 144 -2.95 15.29 -14.51
CA TYR A 144 -1.58 14.87 -14.84
C TYR A 144 -0.72 16.02 -15.39
N MET A 145 -1.34 16.99 -16.07
CA MET A 145 -0.64 18.18 -16.58
C MET A 145 -0.17 19.14 -15.48
N VAL A 146 -0.94 19.27 -14.39
CA VAL A 146 -0.73 20.30 -13.35
C VAL A 146 0.01 19.74 -12.14
N TRP A 147 -0.19 18.45 -11.85
CA TRP A 147 0.35 17.76 -10.68
C TRP A 147 1.90 17.76 -10.57
N PRO A 148 2.70 17.62 -11.66
CA PRO A 148 4.15 17.54 -11.59
C PRO A 148 4.84 18.68 -10.84
N LEU A 149 4.36 19.90 -11.04
CA LEU A 149 4.95 21.10 -10.42
C LEU A 149 4.56 21.19 -8.94
N GLY A 150 3.44 20.58 -8.54
CA GLY A 150 2.96 20.64 -7.16
C GLY A 150 2.61 22.06 -6.70
N LYS A 151 1.87 22.14 -5.58
CA LYS A 151 1.33 23.43 -5.10
C LYS A 151 2.42 24.48 -4.83
N TYR A 152 3.57 24.07 -4.29
CA TYR A 152 4.63 24.99 -3.90
C TYR A 152 5.33 25.63 -5.10
N ILE A 153 5.66 24.85 -6.15
CA ILE A 153 6.29 25.42 -7.35
C ILE A 153 5.30 26.33 -8.06
N TRP A 154 4.02 25.94 -8.16
CA TRP A 154 2.98 26.83 -8.70
C TRP A 154 2.89 28.16 -7.93
N THR A 155 2.91 28.13 -6.60
CA THR A 155 2.93 29.37 -5.79
C THR A 155 4.21 30.19 -6.01
N CYS A 156 5.37 29.54 -6.14
CA CYS A 156 6.62 30.22 -6.42
C CYS A 156 6.65 30.84 -7.82
N LEU A 157 6.08 30.18 -8.84
CA LEU A 157 5.95 30.72 -10.19
C LEU A 157 5.04 31.94 -10.21
N PHE A 158 3.91 31.87 -9.50
CA PHE A 158 2.98 33.00 -9.38
C PHE A 158 3.65 34.22 -8.70
N LEU A 159 4.31 34.01 -7.56
CA LEU A 159 5.06 35.07 -6.88
C LEU A 159 6.27 35.56 -7.71
N GLY A 160 6.88 34.64 -8.47
CA GLY A 160 7.98 34.90 -9.39
C GLY A 160 7.64 35.91 -10.47
N ILE A 161 6.40 35.95 -10.96
CA ILE A 161 5.96 36.95 -11.96
C ILE A 161 6.14 38.37 -11.42
N PHE A 162 5.71 38.63 -10.19
CA PHE A 162 5.84 39.97 -9.58
C PHE A 162 7.29 40.30 -9.26
N TYR A 163 8.08 39.31 -8.82
CA TYR A 163 9.50 39.47 -8.55
C TYR A 163 10.29 39.82 -9.82
N VAL A 164 10.09 39.08 -10.91
CA VAL A 164 10.73 39.34 -12.21
C VAL A 164 10.29 40.70 -12.76
N ALA A 165 9.02 41.09 -12.59
CA ALA A 165 8.55 42.42 -12.99
C ALA A 165 9.24 43.57 -12.22
N LEU A 166 9.51 43.38 -10.92
CA LEU A 166 10.29 44.33 -10.11
C LEU A 166 11.76 44.37 -10.56
N LEU A 167 12.37 43.20 -10.81
CA LEU A 167 13.74 43.13 -11.30
C LEU A 167 13.89 43.77 -12.68
N LEU A 168 12.94 43.56 -13.60
CA LEU A 168 12.93 44.21 -14.91
C LEU A 168 12.93 45.74 -14.78
N ARG A 169 12.17 46.28 -13.83
CA ARG A 169 12.17 47.72 -13.52
C ARG A 169 13.53 48.19 -12.99
N TYR A 170 14.16 47.42 -12.10
CA TYR A 170 15.45 47.77 -11.51
C TYR A 170 16.60 47.69 -12.52
N VAL A 171 16.65 46.61 -13.31
CA VAL A 171 17.70 46.34 -14.30
C VAL A 171 17.72 47.42 -15.40
N HIS A 172 16.55 47.82 -15.90
CA HIS A 172 16.44 48.82 -16.96
C HIS A 172 16.31 50.25 -16.43
N TRP A 173 16.36 50.49 -15.12
CA TRP A 173 16.22 51.84 -14.53
C TRP A 173 17.28 52.83 -15.03
N ARG A 174 18.49 52.33 -15.32
CA ARG A 174 19.64 53.13 -15.77
C ARG A 174 19.78 53.21 -17.29
N GLU A 175 18.96 52.48 -18.04
CA GLU A 175 19.05 52.45 -19.49
C GLU A 175 18.18 53.57 -20.10
N PRO A 176 18.65 54.28 -21.13
CA PRO A 176 17.93 55.40 -21.74
C PRO A 176 16.70 54.96 -22.56
N GLY A 177 16.30 53.69 -22.49
CA GLY A 177 15.17 53.12 -23.23
C GLY A 177 13.84 53.32 -22.51
N ASN A 178 12.87 53.97 -23.17
CA ASN A 178 11.50 54.18 -22.67
C ASN A 178 10.66 52.88 -22.47
N ALA A 179 11.22 51.69 -22.71
CA ALA A 179 10.46 50.45 -22.85
C ALA A 179 9.90 49.86 -21.54
N THR A 180 10.45 50.21 -20.37
CA THR A 180 10.21 49.49 -19.09
C THR A 180 9.77 50.38 -17.92
N ARG A 181 9.33 51.63 -18.18
CA ARG A 181 8.95 52.58 -17.10
C ARG A 181 7.66 52.20 -16.37
N SER A 182 6.73 51.48 -17.03
CA SER A 182 5.47 51.05 -16.41
C SER A 182 5.58 49.66 -15.78
N TYR A 183 5.22 49.55 -14.50
CA TYR A 183 5.21 48.28 -13.78
C TYR A 183 4.23 47.27 -14.38
N THR A 184 3.04 47.72 -14.81
CA THR A 184 2.02 46.84 -15.41
C THR A 184 2.49 46.19 -16.71
N ARG A 185 3.26 46.92 -17.51
CA ARG A 185 3.88 46.40 -18.73
C ARG A 185 4.99 45.39 -18.39
N ASN A 186 5.78 45.65 -17.35
CA ASN A 186 6.80 44.72 -16.89
C ASN A 186 6.20 43.43 -16.33
N VAL A 187 5.01 43.47 -15.72
CA VAL A 187 4.27 42.28 -15.28
C VAL A 187 3.85 41.42 -16.49
N LEU A 188 3.35 42.04 -17.56
CA LEU A 188 3.01 41.31 -18.79
C LEU A 188 4.25 40.68 -19.42
N HIS A 189 5.38 41.41 -19.46
CA HIS A 189 6.65 40.87 -19.95
C HIS A 189 7.19 39.74 -19.05
N ALA A 190 7.08 39.86 -17.72
CA ALA A 190 7.48 38.83 -16.77
C ALA A 190 6.63 37.55 -16.94
N MET A 191 5.32 37.68 -17.16
CA MET A 191 4.45 36.54 -17.46
C MET A 191 4.84 35.87 -18.78
N ALA A 192 5.09 36.65 -19.83
CA ALA A 192 5.53 36.11 -21.12
C ALA A 192 6.89 35.40 -21.06
N LEU A 193 7.84 35.96 -20.30
CA LEU A 193 9.17 35.38 -20.08
C LEU A 193 9.12 34.08 -19.29
N LEU A 194 8.37 34.04 -18.19
CA LEU A 194 8.23 32.85 -17.35
C LEU A 194 7.43 31.74 -18.02
N MET A 195 6.49 32.09 -18.91
CA MET A 195 5.71 31.13 -19.71
C MET A 195 6.34 30.80 -21.07
N PHE A 196 7.53 31.34 -21.40
CA PHE A 196 8.23 31.14 -22.67
C PHE A 196 7.38 31.40 -23.91
N SER A 197 6.54 32.42 -23.85
CA SER A 197 5.72 32.79 -25.00
C SER A 197 6.61 33.28 -26.13
N ALA A 198 6.54 32.64 -27.30
CA ALA A 198 7.21 33.08 -28.53
C ALA A 198 6.71 34.45 -29.01
N ASN A 199 5.51 34.87 -28.56
CA ASN A 199 4.90 36.16 -28.89
C ASN A 199 5.36 37.29 -27.96
N MET A 200 6.63 37.26 -27.54
CA MET A 200 7.19 38.31 -26.72
C MET A 200 7.51 39.53 -27.59
N ASN A 201 6.56 40.45 -27.72
CA ASN A 201 6.76 41.76 -28.38
C ASN A 201 7.59 42.72 -27.49
N MET A 202 8.73 42.23 -26.98
CA MET A 202 9.69 43.04 -26.28
C MET A 202 10.80 43.39 -27.26
N SER A 203 10.75 44.60 -27.81
CA SER A 203 11.80 45.15 -28.65
C SER A 203 13.03 45.52 -27.80
N VAL A 204 13.67 44.54 -27.16
CA VAL A 204 14.93 44.77 -26.44
C VAL A 204 16.03 44.82 -27.49
N LYS A 205 16.57 46.00 -27.73
CA LYS A 205 17.77 46.14 -28.57
C LYS A 205 18.98 45.75 -27.70
N LEU A 206 19.36 44.47 -27.71
CA LEU A 206 20.55 43.98 -26.98
C LEU A 206 21.91 44.47 -27.53
N LYS A 207 21.91 45.35 -28.55
CA LYS A 207 23.12 45.78 -29.26
C LYS A 207 24.14 46.50 -28.35
N HIS A 208 23.68 47.14 -27.26
CA HIS A 208 24.52 47.80 -26.26
C HIS A 208 24.06 47.48 -24.82
N ALA A 209 23.78 46.21 -24.53
CA ALA A 209 23.29 45.80 -23.21
C ALA A 209 24.40 45.83 -22.15
N SER A 210 24.09 46.32 -20.96
CA SER A 210 25.00 46.21 -19.80
C SER A 210 25.17 44.74 -19.39
N ILE A 211 26.34 44.38 -18.83
CA ILE A 211 26.62 43.03 -18.32
C ILE A 211 25.53 42.54 -17.36
N ARG A 212 24.93 43.45 -16.56
CA ARG A 212 23.83 43.13 -15.63
C ARG A 212 22.59 42.58 -16.36
N VAL A 213 22.26 43.16 -17.51
CA VAL A 213 21.11 42.78 -18.34
C VAL A 213 21.37 41.44 -18.99
N ILE A 214 22.60 41.22 -19.47
CA ILE A 214 23.03 39.93 -20.05
C ILE A 214 22.92 38.83 -18.98
N ILE A 215 23.49 39.03 -17.79
CA ILE A 215 23.42 38.04 -16.68
C ILE A 215 21.96 37.77 -16.28
N PHE A 216 21.12 38.80 -16.20
CA PHE A 216 19.72 38.63 -15.82
C PHE A 216 18.96 37.76 -16.82
N TYR A 217 19.08 38.03 -18.13
CA TYR A 217 18.39 37.24 -19.14
C TYR A 217 19.00 35.83 -19.30
N THR A 218 20.31 35.64 -19.12
CA THR A 218 20.91 34.29 -19.15
C THR A 218 20.46 33.45 -17.96
N LEU A 219 20.36 34.02 -16.76
CA LEU A 219 19.81 33.33 -15.59
C LEU A 219 18.34 32.97 -15.78
N LEU A 220 17.52 33.87 -16.33
CA LEU A 220 16.13 33.57 -16.68
C LEU A 220 16.02 32.46 -17.72
N TYR A 221 16.90 32.46 -18.73
CA TYR A 221 16.94 31.41 -19.74
C TYR A 221 17.29 30.04 -19.11
N ILE A 222 18.31 29.98 -18.24
CA ILE A 222 18.72 28.74 -17.56
C ILE A 222 17.61 28.24 -16.62
N PHE A 223 17.05 29.13 -15.78
CA PHE A 223 15.92 28.81 -14.92
C PHE A 223 14.78 28.21 -15.74
N GLY A 224 14.55 28.85 -16.88
CA GLY A 224 13.51 28.43 -17.76
C GLY A 224 13.75 27.05 -18.39
N PHE A 225 14.94 26.83 -18.95
CA PHE A 225 15.34 25.53 -19.48
C PHE A 225 15.16 24.41 -18.44
N ILE A 226 15.55 24.64 -17.18
CA ILE A 226 15.38 23.66 -16.10
C ILE A 226 13.90 23.38 -15.84
N LEU A 227 13.06 24.41 -15.74
CA LEU A 227 11.64 24.26 -15.44
C LEU A 227 10.89 23.49 -16.55
N THR A 228 11.15 23.82 -17.81
CA THR A 228 10.51 23.14 -18.95
C THR A 228 10.95 21.69 -19.05
N ASN A 229 12.25 21.40 -18.90
CA ASN A 229 12.74 20.01 -18.92
C ASN A 229 12.21 19.21 -17.73
N TYR A 230 12.11 19.83 -16.55
CA TYR A 230 11.52 19.20 -15.37
C TYR A 230 10.06 18.82 -15.62
N HIS A 231 9.25 19.77 -16.11
CA HIS A 231 7.83 19.52 -16.40
C HIS A 231 7.66 18.44 -17.48
N LEU A 232 8.39 18.55 -18.59
CA LEU A 232 8.32 17.57 -19.68
C LEU A 232 8.73 16.17 -19.22
N SER A 233 9.80 16.03 -18.43
CA SER A 233 10.27 14.74 -17.93
C SER A 233 9.28 14.08 -16.97
N HIS A 234 8.58 14.88 -16.14
CA HIS A 234 7.54 14.34 -15.28
C HIS A 234 6.27 13.98 -16.04
N MET A 235 5.89 14.76 -17.06
CA MET A 235 4.76 14.41 -17.91
C MET A 235 5.00 13.10 -18.66
N THR A 236 6.19 12.91 -19.24
CA THR A 236 6.52 11.64 -19.91
C THR A 236 6.54 10.47 -18.94
N ALA A 237 6.98 10.66 -17.69
CA ALA A 237 6.90 9.62 -16.67
C ALA A 237 5.45 9.26 -16.29
N PHE A 238 4.56 10.25 -16.21
CA PHE A 238 3.14 10.04 -15.89
C PHE A 238 2.37 9.38 -17.05
N ASP A 239 2.83 9.58 -18.28
CA ASP A 239 2.29 8.89 -19.46
C ASP A 239 2.74 7.42 -19.52
N MET A 240 3.92 7.09 -18.97
CA MET A 240 4.46 5.72 -18.97
C MET A 240 3.86 4.84 -17.87
N LYS A 241 3.53 5.42 -16.71
CA LYS A 241 2.94 4.68 -15.58
C LYS A 241 1.87 5.52 -14.88
N PRO A 242 0.69 4.93 -14.60
CA PRO A 242 -0.35 5.63 -13.85
C PRO A 242 0.17 6.07 -12.48
N VAL A 243 -0.25 7.26 -12.07
CA VAL A 243 0.11 7.85 -10.78
C VAL A 243 -1.05 7.64 -9.82
N PHE A 244 -0.78 6.97 -8.71
CA PHE A 244 -1.78 6.75 -7.66
C PHE A 244 -1.71 7.86 -6.62
N LEU A 245 -2.86 8.13 -6.01
CA LEU A 245 -2.92 8.98 -4.83
C LEU A 245 -2.12 8.37 -3.67
N ARG A 246 -1.75 9.21 -2.69
CA ARG A 246 -1.02 8.75 -1.51
C ARG A 246 -1.85 7.66 -0.79
N PRO A 247 -1.26 6.48 -0.49
CA PRO A 247 -1.96 5.42 0.21
C PRO A 247 -2.25 5.81 1.66
N ILE A 248 -3.25 5.15 2.24
CA ILE A 248 -3.67 5.32 3.64
C ILE A 248 -2.70 4.53 4.53
N ASP A 249 -1.80 5.23 5.20
CA ASP A 249 -0.75 4.62 6.02
C ASP A 249 -0.94 4.86 7.52
N THR A 250 -1.52 6.00 7.90
CA THR A 250 -1.56 6.45 9.30
C THR A 250 -2.95 6.32 9.91
N TRP A 251 -3.03 6.28 11.24
CA TRP A 251 -4.30 6.31 11.98
C TRP A 251 -5.16 7.52 11.58
N SER A 252 -4.54 8.70 11.42
CA SER A 252 -5.24 9.90 10.97
C SER A 252 -5.84 9.75 9.58
N ASP A 253 -5.09 9.16 8.64
CA ASP A 253 -5.57 8.95 7.27
C ASP A 253 -6.73 7.95 7.25
N LEU A 254 -6.63 6.90 8.07
CA LEU A 254 -7.66 5.87 8.18
C LEU A 254 -8.97 6.47 8.75
N ILE A 255 -8.88 7.29 9.80
CA ILE A 255 -10.04 7.98 10.38
C ILE A 255 -10.65 8.97 9.38
N HIS A 256 -9.84 9.73 8.65
CA HIS A 256 -10.31 10.67 7.63
C HIS A 256 -10.97 9.98 6.43
N SER A 257 -10.48 8.78 6.06
CA SER A 257 -11.03 8.01 4.93
C SER A 257 -12.46 7.52 5.17
N ARG A 258 -12.90 7.42 6.44
CA ARG A 258 -14.20 6.85 6.86
C ARG A 258 -14.46 5.44 6.32
N LEU A 259 -13.39 4.69 6.03
CA LEU A 259 -13.50 3.29 5.63
C LEU A 259 -14.01 2.45 6.81
N ARG A 260 -14.95 1.54 6.51
CA ARG A 260 -15.43 0.57 7.49
C ARG A 260 -14.36 -0.51 7.64
N ILE A 261 -13.89 -0.71 8.86
CA ILE A 261 -12.89 -1.71 9.19
C ILE A 261 -13.63 -3.00 9.58
N VAL A 262 -13.43 -4.04 8.79
CA VAL A 262 -13.83 -5.40 9.11
C VAL A 262 -12.73 -5.99 9.98
N ILE A 263 -12.99 -6.03 11.27
CA ILE A 263 -12.19 -6.76 12.24
C ILE A 263 -12.82 -8.13 12.35
N HIS A 264 -12.02 -9.17 12.19
CA HIS A 264 -12.51 -10.51 12.46
C HIS A 264 -12.80 -10.64 13.96
N ASP A 265 -14.02 -11.04 14.32
CA ASP A 265 -14.47 -11.19 15.72
C ASP A 265 -13.56 -12.12 16.55
N SER A 266 -12.76 -12.99 15.91
CA SER A 266 -11.82 -13.89 16.59
C SER A 266 -10.58 -13.22 17.21
N LEU A 267 -10.35 -11.93 16.94
CA LEU A 267 -9.37 -11.13 17.68
C LEU A 267 -9.93 -10.56 19.00
N LEU A 268 -11.25 -10.43 19.11
CA LEU A 268 -11.89 -9.86 20.31
C LEU A 268 -12.41 -10.91 21.27
N GLU A 269 -12.89 -12.05 20.80
CA GLU A 269 -13.31 -13.12 21.70
C GLU A 269 -12.88 -14.45 21.09
N GLU A 270 -12.22 -15.24 21.93
CA GLU A 270 -11.92 -16.62 21.63
C GLU A 270 -13.17 -17.29 21.03
N LEU A 271 -12.94 -18.18 20.08
CA LEU A 271 -13.85 -19.27 19.80
C LEU A 271 -15.20 -18.97 19.04
N ARG A 272 -15.24 -18.53 17.76
CA ARG A 272 -16.34 -18.95 16.81
C ARG A 272 -16.11 -18.72 15.31
N TRP A 273 -16.69 -19.66 14.55
CA TRP A 273 -16.56 -19.96 13.13
C TRP A 273 -17.42 -19.10 12.21
N LEU A 274 -16.84 -18.62 11.11
CA LEU A 274 -17.55 -18.38 9.86
C LEU A 274 -16.68 -18.88 8.69
N PRO A 275 -17.13 -19.87 7.89
CA PRO A 275 -16.50 -20.18 6.60
C PRO A 275 -16.47 -18.96 5.66
N ASP A 276 -17.30 -17.96 5.95
CA ASP A 276 -17.40 -16.70 5.21
C ASP A 276 -16.13 -15.84 5.31
N TYR A 277 -15.31 -15.91 6.37
CA TYR A 277 -14.13 -15.02 6.46
C TYR A 277 -12.96 -15.46 5.57
N GLN A 278 -12.66 -16.76 5.52
CA GLN A 278 -11.67 -17.28 4.56
C GLN A 278 -12.16 -17.09 3.12
N ALA A 279 -13.45 -17.29 2.86
CA ALA A 279 -14.04 -17.00 1.55
C ALA A 279 -14.02 -15.49 1.22
N LEU A 280 -14.23 -14.62 2.21
CA LEU A 280 -14.12 -13.16 2.08
C LEU A 280 -12.68 -12.73 1.81
N LEU A 281 -11.69 -13.32 2.49
CA LEU A 281 -10.27 -13.05 2.23
C LEU A 281 -9.78 -13.66 0.91
N ALA A 282 -10.43 -14.70 0.40
CA ALA A 282 -10.17 -15.21 -0.94
C ALA A 282 -10.65 -14.24 -2.04
N SER A 283 -11.68 -13.43 -1.76
CA SER A 283 -12.21 -12.41 -2.67
C SER A 283 -12.64 -11.11 -1.96
N PRO A 284 -11.68 -10.35 -1.40
CA PRO A 284 -12.00 -9.21 -0.55
C PRO A 284 -12.57 -8.05 -1.36
N SER A 285 -13.68 -7.48 -0.87
CA SER A 285 -14.30 -6.28 -1.45
C SER A 285 -13.46 -5.04 -1.15
N ARG A 286 -13.24 -4.18 -2.16
CA ARG A 286 -12.46 -2.93 -2.03
C ARG A 286 -13.19 -1.81 -1.29
N SER A 287 -14.42 -2.04 -0.82
CA SER A 287 -15.19 -1.04 -0.08
C SER A 287 -14.91 -1.02 1.43
N TYR A 288 -14.15 -2.01 1.92
CA TYR A 288 -13.83 -2.20 3.32
C TYR A 288 -12.32 -2.30 3.53
N ALA A 289 -11.87 -1.92 4.72
CA ALA A 289 -10.54 -2.26 5.22
C ALA A 289 -10.63 -3.54 6.06
N TYR A 290 -9.59 -4.36 6.08
CA TYR A 290 -9.57 -5.65 6.77
C TYR A 290 -8.41 -5.72 7.75
N VAL A 291 -8.63 -6.30 8.92
CA VAL A 291 -7.54 -6.64 9.83
C VAL A 291 -7.01 -8.01 9.47
N VAL A 292 -5.73 -8.07 9.10
CA VAL A 292 -5.06 -9.32 8.70
C VAL A 292 -3.78 -9.49 9.50
N THR A 293 -3.38 -10.74 9.71
CA THR A 293 -2.05 -11.05 10.22
C THR A 293 -1.01 -10.76 9.13
N GLN A 294 0.22 -10.48 9.56
CA GLN A 294 1.34 -10.23 8.64
C GLN A 294 1.55 -11.39 7.65
N ASP A 295 1.45 -12.63 8.10
CA ASP A 295 1.68 -13.81 7.25
C ASP A 295 0.56 -14.02 6.23
N ALA A 296 -0.69 -13.78 6.63
CA ALA A 296 -1.83 -13.78 5.71
C ALA A 296 -1.69 -12.67 4.65
N TRP A 297 -1.22 -11.49 5.06
CA TRP A 297 -0.90 -10.41 4.12
C TRP A 297 0.22 -10.81 3.16
N LEU A 298 1.30 -11.42 3.64
CA LEU A 298 2.41 -11.85 2.79
C LEU A 298 1.93 -12.84 1.72
N PHE A 299 1.09 -13.79 2.11
CA PHE A 299 0.46 -14.73 1.19
C PHE A 299 -0.44 -14.03 0.15
N PHE A 300 -1.30 -13.10 0.60
CA PHE A 300 -2.16 -12.33 -0.30
C PHE A 300 -1.35 -11.41 -1.24
N ASN A 301 -0.29 -10.78 -0.73
CA ASN A 301 0.56 -9.87 -1.48
C ASN A 301 1.31 -10.59 -2.61
N ARG A 302 1.64 -11.88 -2.43
CA ARG A 302 2.19 -12.72 -3.51
C ARG A 302 1.21 -12.86 -4.68
N GLN A 303 -0.09 -13.02 -4.39
CA GLN A 303 -1.13 -13.13 -5.43
C GLN A 303 -1.23 -11.86 -6.29
N GLN A 304 -1.01 -10.67 -5.72
CA GLN A 304 -1.12 -9.38 -6.42
C GLN A 304 0.22 -8.78 -6.87
N LYS A 305 1.34 -9.52 -6.80
CA LYS A 305 2.69 -9.00 -7.04
C LYS A 305 2.93 -8.53 -8.49
N VAL A 306 2.19 -9.07 -9.45
CA VAL A 306 2.35 -8.78 -10.89
C VAL A 306 1.49 -7.59 -11.33
N LEU A 307 0.52 -7.16 -10.51
CA LEU A 307 -0.36 -6.05 -10.84
C LEU A 307 0.39 -4.70 -10.84
N ILE A 308 0.18 -3.87 -11.88
CA ILE A 308 0.64 -2.47 -11.86
C ILE A 308 -0.03 -1.72 -10.72
N GLN A 309 -1.33 -2.00 -10.51
CA GLN A 309 -2.12 -1.51 -9.38
C GLN A 309 -2.52 -2.68 -8.47
N PRO A 310 -1.83 -2.89 -7.33
CA PRO A 310 -2.29 -3.86 -6.35
C PRO A 310 -3.68 -3.46 -5.84
N TYR A 311 -4.54 -4.43 -5.54
CA TYR A 311 -5.89 -4.16 -5.09
C TYR A 311 -5.93 -3.64 -3.66
N PHE A 312 -5.02 -4.15 -2.82
CA PHE A 312 -4.89 -3.78 -1.43
C PHE A 312 -3.44 -3.42 -1.11
N HIS A 313 -3.27 -2.65 -0.04
CA HIS A 313 -2.00 -2.24 0.52
C HIS A 313 -2.04 -2.41 2.04
N LEU A 314 -0.94 -2.86 2.65
CA LEU A 314 -0.83 -2.96 4.10
C LEU A 314 -0.46 -1.59 4.69
N SER A 315 -1.37 -1.00 5.47
CA SER A 315 -1.06 0.25 6.17
C SER A 315 -0.05 0.03 7.30
N LYS A 316 0.55 1.12 7.81
CA LYS A 316 1.44 1.08 8.98
C LYS A 316 0.67 1.02 10.30
N VAL A 317 -0.66 0.92 10.22
CA VAL A 317 -1.54 0.76 11.38
C VAL A 317 -1.54 -0.72 11.76
N CYS A 318 -0.69 -1.05 12.73
CA CYS A 318 -0.54 -2.39 13.26
C CYS A 318 -0.71 -2.41 14.78
N PHE A 319 -1.21 -3.51 15.30
CA PHE A 319 -1.40 -3.78 16.72
C PHE A 319 -1.09 -5.25 17.04
N GLY A 320 -0.77 -5.52 18.30
CA GLY A 320 -0.23 -6.82 18.72
C GLY A 320 1.29 -6.84 18.68
N GLY A 321 1.87 -7.95 18.18
CA GLY A 321 3.31 -8.24 18.30
C GLY A 321 3.59 -9.31 19.35
N LEU A 322 2.76 -10.36 19.36
CA LEU A 322 2.96 -11.51 20.23
C LEU A 322 3.57 -12.66 19.43
N PHE A 323 4.35 -13.49 20.10
CA PHE A 323 4.98 -14.64 19.48
C PHE A 323 3.96 -15.76 19.27
N ASN A 324 3.98 -16.38 18.10
CA ASN A 324 3.18 -17.56 17.79
C ASN A 324 4.09 -18.79 17.80
N ALA A 325 3.71 -19.83 18.53
CA ALA A 325 4.52 -21.03 18.76
C ALA A 325 3.63 -22.27 18.78
N LEU A 326 4.23 -23.45 18.58
CA LEU A 326 3.49 -24.71 18.66
C LEU A 326 3.28 -25.07 20.14
N PRO A 327 2.04 -25.23 20.61
CA PRO A 327 1.79 -25.70 21.97
C PRO A 327 2.10 -27.20 22.06
N MET A 328 2.65 -27.60 23.20
CA MET A 328 3.01 -28.98 23.52
C MET A 328 2.69 -29.29 24.99
N ALA A 329 2.63 -30.57 25.31
CA ALA A 329 2.43 -31.01 26.69
C ALA A 329 3.57 -30.50 27.59
N SER A 330 3.27 -30.15 28.85
CA SER A 330 4.27 -29.60 29.79
C SER A 330 5.49 -30.50 30.03
N ASN A 331 5.31 -31.81 29.86
CA ASN A 331 6.33 -32.81 30.12
C ASN A 331 6.90 -33.42 28.83
N ALA A 332 6.80 -32.70 27.70
CA ALA A 332 7.29 -33.19 26.41
C ALA A 332 8.82 -33.33 26.40
N SER A 333 9.32 -34.57 26.41
CA SER A 333 10.76 -34.87 26.38
C SER A 333 11.48 -34.32 25.14
N PHE A 334 10.76 -34.20 24.02
CA PHE A 334 11.29 -33.72 22.74
C PHE A 334 11.34 -32.19 22.63
N ALA A 335 10.79 -31.43 23.58
CA ALA A 335 10.69 -29.96 23.53
C ALA A 335 12.04 -29.28 23.26
N GLY A 336 13.09 -29.68 23.98
CA GLY A 336 14.42 -29.10 23.84
C GLY A 336 15.04 -29.36 22.45
N SER A 337 14.83 -30.55 21.90
CA SER A 337 15.31 -30.91 20.56
C SER A 337 14.52 -30.19 19.46
N LEU A 338 13.21 -30.05 19.64
CA LEU A 338 12.34 -29.31 18.71
C LEU A 338 12.73 -27.82 18.65
N ASN A 339 13.02 -27.20 19.79
CA ASN A 339 13.46 -25.80 19.84
C ASN A 339 14.76 -25.57 19.07
N LYS A 340 15.75 -26.46 19.25
CA LYS A 340 17.00 -26.40 18.47
C LYS A 340 16.77 -26.65 16.99
N PHE A 341 15.86 -27.58 16.64
CA PHE A 341 15.53 -27.86 15.26
C PHE A 341 14.88 -26.65 14.56
N ILE A 342 13.91 -25.99 15.21
CA ILE A 342 13.28 -24.77 14.71
C ILE A 342 14.32 -23.67 14.46
N LEU A 343 15.24 -23.46 15.41
CA LEU A 343 16.33 -22.50 15.23
C LEU A 343 17.22 -22.82 14.02
N ASN A 344 17.56 -24.10 13.82
CA ASN A 344 18.35 -24.54 12.67
C ASN A 344 17.60 -24.33 11.35
N VAL A 345 16.28 -24.59 11.32
CA VAL A 345 15.41 -24.35 10.15
C VAL A 345 15.43 -22.87 9.77
N TRP A 346 15.31 -21.98 10.75
CA TRP A 346 15.39 -20.53 10.54
C TRP A 346 16.77 -20.10 10.04
N GLN A 347 17.84 -20.58 10.67
CA GLN A 347 19.23 -20.27 10.28
C GLN A 347 19.58 -20.77 8.88
N ALA A 348 19.05 -21.92 8.47
CA ALA A 348 19.24 -22.48 7.14
C ALA A 348 18.37 -21.81 6.05
N GLY A 349 17.41 -20.97 6.44
CA GLY A 349 16.45 -20.36 5.51
C GLY A 349 15.42 -21.33 4.95
N LEU A 350 15.27 -22.52 5.55
CA LEU A 350 14.30 -23.54 5.13
C LEU A 350 12.85 -23.06 5.29
N TRP A 351 12.60 -22.20 6.29
CA TRP A 351 11.31 -21.55 6.48
C TRP A 351 10.83 -20.81 5.21
N ASN A 352 11.68 -19.92 4.67
CA ASN A 352 11.35 -19.13 3.48
C ASN A 352 11.12 -20.02 2.26
N TYR A 353 11.90 -21.10 2.14
CA TYR A 353 11.76 -22.07 1.07
C TYR A 353 10.40 -22.81 1.15
N TRP A 354 10.02 -23.28 2.34
CA TRP A 354 8.74 -23.95 2.54
C TRP A 354 7.55 -23.01 2.38
N GLU A 355 7.68 -21.74 2.74
CA GLU A 355 6.64 -20.73 2.47
C GLU A 355 6.43 -20.52 0.96
N GLU A 356 7.51 -20.43 0.18
CA GLU A 356 7.45 -20.35 -1.29
C GLU A 356 6.91 -21.63 -1.94
N LEU A 357 7.27 -22.80 -1.39
CA LEU A 357 6.72 -24.07 -1.84
C LEU A 357 5.22 -24.18 -1.53
N ALA A 358 4.80 -23.74 -0.35
CA ALA A 358 3.40 -23.71 0.06
C ALA A 358 2.57 -22.80 -0.86
N PHE A 359 3.10 -21.62 -1.24
CA PHE A 359 2.42 -20.75 -2.20
C PHE A 359 2.21 -21.43 -3.56
N ARG A 360 3.25 -22.07 -4.11
CA ARG A 360 3.15 -22.81 -5.38
C ARG A 360 2.16 -23.96 -5.32
N HIS A 361 2.15 -24.73 -4.23
CA HIS A 361 1.18 -25.81 -4.05
C HIS A 361 -0.24 -25.29 -3.86
N ALA A 362 -0.44 -24.17 -3.19
CA ALA A 362 -1.74 -23.53 -3.06
C ALA A 362 -2.26 -23.01 -4.41
N GLU A 363 -1.37 -22.50 -5.27
CA GLU A 363 -1.70 -22.10 -6.65
C GLU A 363 -2.11 -23.30 -7.51
N GLN A 364 -1.34 -24.39 -7.47
CA GLN A 364 -1.65 -25.64 -8.19
C GLN A 364 -2.98 -26.26 -7.72
N ALA A 365 -3.29 -26.13 -6.42
CA ALA A 365 -4.55 -26.59 -5.84
C ALA A 365 -5.76 -25.72 -6.22
N GLY A 366 -5.54 -24.55 -6.84
CA GLY A 366 -6.60 -23.58 -7.14
C GLY A 366 -7.10 -22.80 -5.92
N ASN A 367 -6.43 -22.92 -4.77
CA ASN A 367 -6.75 -22.18 -3.54
C ASN A 367 -6.18 -20.75 -3.54
N ALA A 368 -5.15 -20.52 -4.35
CA ALA A 368 -4.59 -19.20 -4.62
C ALA A 368 -4.49 -19.00 -6.13
N LYS A 369 -4.52 -17.73 -6.57
CA LYS A 369 -4.30 -17.39 -7.98
C LYS A 369 -3.46 -16.13 -8.08
N VAL A 370 -2.52 -16.12 -9.01
CA VAL A 370 -1.81 -14.89 -9.35
C VAL A 370 -2.76 -14.00 -10.14
N PHE A 371 -3.07 -12.83 -9.60
CA PHE A 371 -3.88 -11.84 -10.28
C PHE A 371 -3.10 -11.26 -11.44
N LEU A 372 -3.65 -11.41 -12.64
CA LEU A 372 -3.12 -10.80 -13.84
C LEU A 372 -3.69 -9.41 -14.00
N ASP A 373 -2.86 -8.53 -14.53
CA ASP A 373 -3.26 -7.16 -14.72
C ASP A 373 -4.26 -7.02 -15.87
N THR A 374 -5.27 -6.19 -15.64
CA THR A 374 -6.28 -5.81 -16.64
C THR A 374 -6.00 -4.44 -17.26
N TYR A 375 -4.91 -3.75 -16.89
CA TYR A 375 -4.52 -2.50 -17.53
C TYR A 375 -4.23 -2.72 -19.01
N THR A 376 -5.16 -2.29 -19.85
CA THR A 376 -4.93 -2.17 -21.29
C THR A 376 -4.09 -0.93 -21.57
N VAL A 377 -3.18 -1.02 -22.54
CA VAL A 377 -2.46 0.16 -23.04
C VAL A 377 -3.49 1.05 -23.75
N GLU A 378 -3.96 2.08 -23.06
CA GLU A 378 -4.91 3.04 -23.62
C GLU A 378 -4.15 4.12 -24.40
N PRO A 379 -4.64 4.51 -25.60
CA PRO A 379 -4.12 5.68 -26.29
C PRO A 379 -4.42 6.94 -25.48
N LEU A 380 -3.60 7.98 -25.66
CA LEU A 380 -3.75 9.25 -24.95
C LEU A 380 -5.15 9.85 -25.19
N ASN A 381 -5.96 9.92 -24.13
CA ASN A 381 -7.34 10.39 -24.19
C ASN A 381 -7.41 11.93 -24.17
N LEU A 382 -8.43 12.51 -24.80
CA LEU A 382 -8.70 13.96 -24.77
C LEU A 382 -8.95 14.49 -23.36
N GLU A 383 -9.43 13.65 -22.44
CA GLU A 383 -9.60 13.98 -21.01
C GLU A 383 -8.29 14.49 -20.37
N PHE A 384 -7.15 13.94 -20.80
CA PHE A 384 -5.83 14.37 -20.36
C PHE A 384 -5.60 15.87 -20.62
N PHE A 385 -6.05 16.36 -21.77
CA PHE A 385 -5.91 17.75 -22.17
C PHE A 385 -7.06 18.65 -21.68
N SER A 386 -8.01 18.13 -20.90
CA SER A 386 -9.17 18.90 -20.44
C SER A 386 -8.76 20.17 -19.70
N THR A 387 -7.69 20.13 -18.91
CA THR A 387 -7.19 21.33 -18.21
C THR A 387 -6.66 22.39 -19.18
N ALA A 388 -5.93 21.98 -20.22
CA ALA A 388 -5.48 22.90 -21.26
C ALA A 388 -6.67 23.54 -22.01
N TRP A 389 -7.71 22.75 -22.34
CA TRP A 389 -8.94 23.26 -22.96
C TRP A 389 -9.70 24.22 -22.05
N ILE A 390 -9.79 23.94 -20.76
CA ILE A 390 -10.42 24.84 -19.77
C ILE A 390 -9.65 26.16 -19.70
N VAL A 391 -8.32 26.12 -19.64
CA VAL A 391 -7.48 27.33 -19.60
C VAL A 391 -7.63 28.15 -20.89
N LEU A 392 -7.69 27.49 -22.05
CA LEU A 392 -7.87 28.16 -23.34
C LEU A 392 -9.26 28.80 -23.45
N SER A 393 -10.31 28.04 -23.15
CA SER A 393 -11.71 28.49 -23.23
C SER A 393 -12.02 29.61 -22.24
N ALA A 394 -11.41 29.62 -21.05
CA ALA A 394 -11.52 30.73 -20.10
C ALA A 394 -10.57 31.90 -20.43
N GLY A 395 -9.39 31.63 -20.99
CA GLY A 395 -8.37 32.64 -21.28
C GLY A 395 -8.75 33.58 -22.43
N ILE A 396 -9.38 33.06 -23.49
CA ILE A 396 -9.84 33.87 -24.64
C ILE A 396 -10.86 34.96 -24.24
N PRO A 397 -11.94 34.68 -23.48
CA PRO A 397 -12.88 35.72 -23.08
C PRO A 397 -12.26 36.72 -22.09
N ILE A 398 -11.40 36.27 -21.17
CA ILE A 398 -10.72 37.17 -20.22
C ILE A 398 -9.80 38.14 -20.95
N SER A 399 -8.99 37.64 -21.90
CA SER A 399 -8.12 38.49 -22.72
C SER A 399 -8.91 39.44 -23.63
N SER A 400 -10.01 38.96 -24.21
CA SER A 400 -10.92 39.79 -25.02
C SER A 400 -11.56 40.91 -24.19
N LEU A 401 -11.99 40.61 -22.97
CA LEU A 401 -12.55 41.58 -22.04
C LEU A 401 -11.50 42.63 -21.63
N ALA A 402 -10.28 42.19 -21.28
CA ALA A 402 -9.19 43.10 -20.95
C ALA A 402 -8.85 44.05 -22.11
N PHE A 403 -8.80 43.53 -23.34
CA PHE A 403 -8.59 44.34 -24.54
C PHE A 403 -9.73 45.34 -24.77
N CYS A 404 -10.99 44.93 -24.59
CA CYS A 404 -12.14 45.84 -24.69
C CYS A 404 -12.09 46.95 -23.64
N LEU A 405 -11.69 46.64 -22.40
CA LEU A 405 -11.51 47.61 -21.34
C LEU A 405 -10.38 48.60 -21.65
N GLU A 406 -9.24 48.12 -22.16
CA GLU A 406 -8.14 48.98 -22.60
C GLU A 406 -8.58 49.94 -23.71
N LEU A 407 -9.29 49.44 -24.73
CA LEU A 407 -9.85 50.28 -25.80
C LEU A 407 -10.85 51.30 -25.26
N PHE A 408 -11.69 50.92 -24.32
CA PHE A 408 -12.69 51.81 -23.72
C PHE A 408 -12.03 52.93 -22.91
N ILE A 409 -11.04 52.59 -22.08
CA ILE A 409 -10.25 53.56 -21.32
C ILE A 409 -9.48 54.48 -22.27
N HIS A 410 -8.86 53.93 -23.31
CA HIS A 410 -8.12 54.71 -24.30
C HIS A 410 -9.03 55.71 -25.03
N ARG A 411 -10.21 55.26 -25.50
CA ARG A 411 -11.21 56.13 -26.13
C ARG A 411 -11.75 57.19 -25.17
N ARG A 412 -11.99 56.86 -23.89
CA ARG A 412 -12.40 57.85 -22.88
C ARG A 412 -11.31 58.88 -22.60
N LYS A 413 -10.04 58.47 -22.60
CA LYS A 413 -8.90 59.37 -22.40
C LYS A 413 -8.69 60.30 -23.62
N GLN A 414 -8.88 59.80 -24.84
CA GLN A 414 -8.86 60.63 -26.06
C GLN A 414 -10.06 61.59 -26.15
N ARG A 415 -11.23 61.19 -25.64
CA ARG A 415 -12.43 62.05 -25.62
C ARG A 415 -12.42 63.12 -24.52
N ARG A 416 -11.51 63.08 -23.54
CA ARG A 416 -11.24 64.25 -22.68
C ARG A 416 -10.32 65.17 -23.47
N PRO A 417 -10.81 66.27 -24.08
CA PRO A 417 -9.92 67.24 -24.69
C PRO A 417 -9.03 67.83 -23.60
N GLN A 418 -7.80 68.09 -23.99
CA GLN A 418 -6.74 68.79 -23.25
C GLN A 418 -7.27 70.12 -22.69
N TYR A 419 -7.81 70.10 -21.47
CA TYR A 419 -8.37 71.27 -20.78
C TYR A 419 -7.51 71.68 -19.58
N GLU A 420 -6.18 71.62 -19.72
CA GLU A 420 -5.20 72.32 -18.88
C GLU A 420 -3.95 72.48 -19.77
N ARG A 421 -3.35 73.65 -20.05
CA ARG A 421 -3.33 74.94 -19.35
C ARG A 421 -2.86 76.00 -20.37
N PHE A 422 -3.70 76.98 -20.70
CA PHE A 422 -3.22 78.27 -21.25
C PHE A 422 -2.74 79.06 -20.03
N GLU A 423 -1.43 79.06 -19.75
CA GLU A 423 -0.82 80.08 -18.90
C GLU A 423 -0.70 81.35 -19.75
N CYS A 424 -1.59 82.32 -19.48
CA CYS A 424 -1.47 83.68 -19.99
C CYS A 424 -0.15 84.29 -19.52
N TYR A 425 0.59 84.86 -20.46
CA TYR A 425 1.57 85.90 -20.18
C TYR A 425 0.84 87.10 -19.58
N ASP A 426 1.33 87.60 -18.45
CA ASP A 426 1.16 89.00 -18.05
C ASP A 426 2.55 89.59 -17.80
N TYR A 427 2.65 90.87 -18.18
CA TYR A 427 3.81 91.65 -18.63
C TYR A 427 5.05 91.74 -17.73
#